data_AF-A0A350DDI1-F1
#
_entry.id   AF-A0A350DDI1-F1
#
_cell.length_a   1.000
_cell.length_b   1.000
_cell.length_c   1.000
_cell.angle_alpha   90.00
_cell.angle_beta   90.00
_cell.angle_gamma   90.00
#
_symmetry.space_group_name_H-M   'P 1'
#
loop_
_entity.id
_entity.type
_entity.pdbx_description
1 polymer ?
#
loop_
_entity_poly.entity_id
_entity_poly.type
_entity_poly.pdbx_seq_one_letter_code
_entity_poly.pdbx_strand_id
1 'polypeptide(L)' 'ISVPDASIKLVQACGRLIRKESDRGVITLLDRRVITRRYGQALLDALPPFRRDIQA' A
#
# COMPACT_ATOMS: atom_id res chain seq x y z
N ILE A 1 1.60 -0.19 -17.23
CA ILE A 1 1.61 -0.97 -15.98
C ILE A 1 0.15 -1.18 -15.60
N SER A 2 -0.29 -2.43 -15.55
CA SER A 2 -1.67 -2.73 -15.15
C SER A 2 -1.83 -2.54 -13.64
N VAL A 3 -3.06 -2.29 -13.16
CA VAL A 3 -3.35 -2.17 -11.72
C VAL A 3 -2.85 -3.38 -10.91
N PRO A 4 -3.03 -4.65 -11.37
CA PRO A 4 -2.49 -5.82 -10.68
C PRO A 4 -0.98 -5.79 -10.47
N ASP A 5 -0.21 -5.38 -11.48
CA ASP A 5 1.27 -5.30 -11.38
C ASP A 5 1.72 -4.29 -10.32
N ALA A 6 1.00 -3.17 -10.22
CA ALA A 6 1.27 -2.16 -9.20
C ALA A 6 0.99 -2.69 -7.78
N SER A 7 -0.07 -3.49 -7.63
CA SER A 7 -0.41 -4.15 -6.36
C SER A 7 0.66 -5.12 -5.89
N ILE A 8 1.10 -6.01 -6.78
CA ILE A 8 2.15 -6.99 -6.47
C ILE A 8 3.43 -6.27 -6.03
N LYS A 9 3.87 -5.25 -6.78
CA LYS A 9 5.07 -4.48 -6.44
C LYS A 9 4.93 -3.76 -5.10
N LEU A 10 3.75 -3.22 -4.79
CA LEU A 10 3.50 -2.54 -3.53
C LEU A 10 3.55 -3.50 -2.34
N VAL A 11 2.88 -4.65 -2.44
CA VAL A 11 2.93 -5.70 -1.39
C VAL A 11 4.37 -6.15 -1.13
N GLN A 12 5.15 -6.38 -2.20
CA GLN A 12 6.56 -6.77 -2.09
C GLN A 12 7.41 -5.67 -1.45
N ALA A 13 7.14 -4.39 -1.73
CA ALA A 13 7.80 -3.26 -1.07
C ALA A 13 7.44 -3.20 0.43
N CYS A 14 6.19 -3.47 0.80
CA CYS A 14 5.76 -3.55 2.20
C CYS A 14 6.50 -4.67 2.95
N GLY A 15 6.70 -5.83 2.33
CA GLY A 15 7.47 -6.94 2.90
C GLY A 15 8.96 -6.65 3.12
N ARG A 16 9.49 -5.56 2.53
CA ARG A 16 10.85 -5.09 2.85
C ARG A 16 10.90 -4.31 4.17
N LEU A 17 9.78 -3.73 4.59
CA LEU A 17 9.68 -2.92 5.79
C LEU A 17 9.43 -3.76 7.05
N ILE A 18 8.65 -4.84 6.93
CA ILE A 18 8.28 -5.70 8.06
C ILE A 18 8.94 -7.07 7.86
N ARG A 19 10.08 -7.30 8.52
CA ARG A 19 10.79 -8.59 8.50
C ARG A 19 10.66 -9.36 9.82
N LYS A 20 10.40 -8.66 10.92
CA LYS A 20 10.19 -9.20 12.27
C LYS A 20 8.88 -8.63 12.84
N GLU A 21 8.26 -9.35 13.77
CA GLU A 21 7.01 -8.93 14.42
C GLU A 21 7.15 -7.61 15.19
N SER A 22 8.36 -7.28 15.64
CA SER A 22 8.68 -6.02 16.33
C SER A 22 8.90 -4.84 15.39
N ASP A 23 9.02 -5.07 14.08
CA ASP A 23 9.34 -4.02 13.12
C ASP A 23 8.17 -3.04 13.00
N ARG A 24 8.51 -1.75 13.02
CA ARG A 24 7.56 -0.66 12.81
C ARG A 24 8.10 0.25 11.72
N GLY A 25 7.21 0.80 10.93
CA GLY A 25 7.56 1.76 9.90
C GLY A 25 6.35 2.38 9.26
N VAL A 26 6.61 3.31 8.36
CA VAL A 26 5.59 4.06 7.63
C VAL A 26 5.82 3.86 6.14
N ILE A 27 4.74 3.59 5.40
CA ILE A 27 4.73 3.52 3.94
C ILE A 27 3.98 4.75 3.44
N THR A 28 4.68 5.62 2.71
CA THR A 28 4.09 6.83 2.14
C THR A 28 3.81 6.62 0.66
N LEU A 29 2.53 6.68 0.28
CA LEU A 29 2.09 6.62 -1.11
C LEU A 29 1.90 8.04 -1.66
N LEU A 30 2.76 8.47 -2.58
CA LEU A 30 2.72 9.80 -3.19
C LEU A 30 1.80 9.88 -4.44
N ASP A 31 0.82 8.99 -4.54
CA ASP A 31 -0.08 8.88 -5.69
C ASP A 31 -1.55 9.08 -5.29
N ARG A 32 -2.12 10.24 -5.61
CA ARG A 32 -3.53 10.57 -5.34
C ARG A 32 -4.53 9.62 -6.02
N ARG A 33 -4.11 8.86 -7.03
CA ARG A 33 -4.99 7.89 -7.71
C ARG A 33 -5.39 6.73 -6.81
N VAL A 34 -4.61 6.46 -5.76
CA VAL A 34 -4.93 5.44 -4.74
C VAL A 34 -6.22 5.78 -4.00
N ILE A 35 -6.56 7.06 -3.87
CA ILE A 35 -7.79 7.52 -3.19
C ILE A 35 -8.90 7.81 -4.21
N THR A 36 -8.54 8.42 -5.35
CA THR A 36 -9.54 8.96 -6.30
C THR A 36 -10.08 7.94 -7.30
N ARG A 37 -9.39 6.81 -7.52
CA ARG A 37 -9.81 5.79 -8.49
C ARG A 37 -10.38 4.56 -7.79
N ARG A 38 -11.40 3.94 -8.39
CA ARG A 38 -12.02 2.70 -7.90
C ARG A 38 -11.01 1.57 -7.65
N TYR A 39 -9.98 1.48 -8.50
CA TYR A 39 -8.93 0.47 -8.33
C TYR A 39 -8.03 0.72 -7.12
N GLY A 40 -7.97 1.96 -6.62
CA GLY A 40 -7.14 2.33 -5.48
C GLY A 40 -7.60 1.67 -4.18
N GLN A 41 -8.92 1.51 -4.01
CA GLN A 41 -9.48 0.73 -2.91
C GLN A 41 -9.02 -0.74 -2.97
N ALA A 42 -9.16 -1.38 -4.13
CA ALA A 42 -8.71 -2.76 -4.33
C ALA A 42 -7.20 -2.93 -4.12
N LEU A 43 -6.41 -1.91 -4.45
CA LEU A 43 -4.96 -1.87 -4.17
C LEU A 43 -4.68 -1.84 -2.66
N LEU A 44 -5.37 -0.98 -1.91
CA LEU A 44 -5.20 -0.87 -0.46
C LEU A 44 -5.71 -2.10 0.29
N ASP A 45 -6.73 -2.77 -0.23
CA ASP A 45 -7.30 -3.98 0.37
C ASP A 45 -6.44 -5.23 0.12
N ALA A 46 -5.54 -5.19 -0.87
CA ALA A 46 -4.53 -6.22 -1.09
C ALA A 46 -3.32 -6.09 -0.13
N LEU A 47 -3.20 -4.97 0.58
CA LEU A 47 -2.16 -4.78 1.60
C LEU A 47 -2.60 -5.42 2.93
N PRO A 48 -1.65 -5.80 3.79
CA PRO A 48 -1.96 -6.12 5.19
C PRO A 48 -2.77 -4.99 5.85
N PRO A 49 -3.51 -5.27 6.93
CA PRO A 49 -4.43 -4.31 7.57
C PRO A 49 -3.68 -3.21 8.34
N PHE A 50 -2.95 -2.37 7.62
CA PHE A 50 -2.22 -1.24 8.14
C PHE A 50 -3.18 -0.14 8.57
N ARG A 51 -2.79 0.61 9.61
CA ARG A 51 -3.41 1.89 9.90
C ARG A 51 -3.20 2.83 8.70
N ARG A 52 -4.28 3.37 8.17
CA ARG A 52 -4.26 4.32 7.04
C ARG A 52 -4.37 5.73 7.61
N ASP A 53 -3.40 6.58 7.31
CA ASP A 53 -3.47 8.03 7.56
C ASP A 53 -3.61 8.74 6.22
N ILE A 54 -4.79 9.30 5.96
CA ILE A 54 -5.12 9.94 4.69
C ILE A 54 -5.08 11.44 4.93
N GLN A 55 -4.01 12.08 4.49
CA GLN A 55 -3.92 13.53 4.47
C GLN A 55 -4.68 14.05 3.25
N ALA A 56 -5.86 14.63 3.49
CA ALA A 56 -6.72 15.21 2.48
C ALA A 56 -6.16 16.55 1.96
#